data_AF-A0A1Q7Y8T9-F1
#
_entry.id   AF-A0A1Q7Y8T9-F1
#
_cell.length_a   1.000
_cell.length_b   1.000
_cell.length_c   1.000
_cell.angle_alpha   90.00
_cell.angle_beta   90.00
_cell.angle_gamma   90.00
#
_symmetry.space_group_name_H-M   'P 1'
#
loop_
_entity.id
_entity.type
_entity.pdbx_description
1 polymer ?
#
loop_
_entity_poly.entity_id
_entity_poly.type
_entity_poly.pdbx_seq_one_letter_code
_entity_poly.pdbx_strand_id
1 'polypeptide(L)'
;MIHIQSLIDDAKCFETVRRLRWPDDVQGPTCNSSKITKQGCDETQPERQRYLCKSCEQRFDDLTDTIFAGHHQPLRVWVLCLYFMGLNLSNQQIAQELDLHPADAHQMTCQ
;
A
#
# COMPACT_ATOMS: atom_id res chain seq x y z
N MET A 1 -9.28 25.24 0.80
CA MET A 1 -9.93 23.92 0.82
C MET A 1 -8.94 22.96 1.46
N ILE A 2 -9.37 22.10 2.37
CA ILE A 2 -8.47 21.13 3.05
C ILE A 2 -8.38 19.90 2.15
N HIS A 3 -7.17 19.52 1.72
CA HIS A 3 -6.97 18.27 0.97
C HIS A 3 -6.94 17.11 1.94
N ILE A 4 -7.91 16.20 1.87
CA ILE A 4 -8.00 15.06 2.80
C ILE A 4 -6.71 14.22 2.83
N GLN A 5 -5.99 14.15 1.71
CA GLN A 5 -4.70 13.47 1.59
C GLN A 5 -3.65 13.97 2.59
N SER A 6 -3.66 15.26 2.96
CA SER A 6 -2.68 15.80 3.92
C SER A 6 -3.01 15.47 5.37
N LEU A 7 -4.20 14.93 5.64
CA LEU A 7 -4.62 14.47 6.95
C LEU A 7 -4.30 12.98 7.18
N ILE A 8 -3.96 12.26 6.11
CA ILE A 8 -3.63 10.84 6.18
C ILE A 8 -2.12 10.67 6.36
N ASP A 9 -1.76 9.91 7.38
CA ASP A 9 -0.39 9.62 7.78
C ASP A 9 0.09 8.34 7.06
N ASP A 10 1.12 8.44 6.24
CA ASP A 10 1.68 7.31 5.50
C ASP A 10 2.16 6.19 6.45
N ALA A 11 2.76 6.53 7.59
CA ALA A 11 3.26 5.53 8.53
C ALA A 11 2.11 4.67 9.06
N LYS A 12 0.96 5.30 9.36
CA LYS A 12 -0.25 4.59 9.78
C LYS A 12 -0.84 3.76 8.65
N CYS A 13 -0.76 4.21 7.39
CA CYS A 13 -1.19 3.41 6.25
C CYS A 13 -0.36 2.13 6.12
N PHE A 14 0.97 2.23 6.14
CA PHE A 14 1.86 1.08 6.08
C PHE A 14 1.72 0.16 7.28
N GLU A 15 1.60 0.71 8.49
CA GLU A 15 1.34 -0.08 9.71
C GLU A 15 0.02 -0.86 9.59
N THR A 16 -1.04 -0.20 9.11
CA THR A 16 -2.36 -0.83 8.95
C THR A 16 -2.29 -1.97 7.94
N VAL A 17 -1.68 -1.76 6.77
CA VAL A 17 -1.50 -2.81 5.76
C VAL A 17 -0.70 -3.98 6.33
N ARG A 18 0.41 -3.70 7.03
CA ARG A 18 1.26 -4.72 7.66
C ARG A 18 0.49 -5.56 8.66
N ARG A 19 -0.30 -4.93 9.54
CA ARG A 19 -1.11 -5.61 10.56
C ARG A 19 -2.22 -6.46 9.94
N LEU A 20 -2.87 -5.97 8.88
CA LEU A 20 -3.91 -6.73 8.19
C LEU A 20 -3.35 -7.95 7.46
N ARG A 21 -2.15 -7.80 6.88
CA ARG A 21 -1.49 -8.85 6.10
C ARG A 21 -0.85 -9.93 6.99
N TRP A 22 -0.25 -9.51 8.10
CA TRP A 22 0.46 -10.38 9.04
C TRP A 22 -0.03 -10.09 10.46
N PRO A 23 -1.17 -10.67 10.87
CA PRO A 23 -1.76 -10.40 12.18
C PRO A 23 -0.89 -10.90 13.34
N ASP A 24 -0.14 -11.98 13.12
CA ASP A 24 0.78 -12.54 14.11
C ASP A 24 2.23 -12.09 13.85
N ASP A 25 2.82 -12.58 12.75
CA ASP A 25 4.22 -12.32 12.38
C ASP A 25 4.40 -12.29 10.86
N VAL A 26 5.42 -11.55 10.41
CA VAL A 26 5.76 -11.43 8.98
C VAL A 26 6.16 -12.79 8.41
N GLN A 27 5.51 -13.17 7.30
CA GLN A 27 5.80 -14.40 6.57
C GLN A 27 6.19 -14.11 5.13
N GLY A 28 7.11 -14.91 4.59
CA GLY A 28 7.55 -14.77 3.21
C GLY A 28 6.41 -15.10 2.24
N PRO A 29 6.07 -14.24 1.27
CA PRO A 29 4.85 -14.37 0.48
C PRO A 29 4.82 -15.62 -0.42
N THR A 30 5.98 -16.12 -0.84
CA THR A 30 6.08 -17.27 -1.75
C THR A 30 6.12 -18.63 -1.03
N CYS A 31 6.65 -18.68 0.19
CA CYS A 31 6.94 -19.94 0.89
C CYS A 31 6.38 -20.04 2.30
N ASN A 32 5.69 -18.99 2.78
CA ASN A 32 5.08 -18.85 4.11
C ASN A 32 6.04 -19.10 5.29
N SER A 33 7.35 -19.05 5.06
CA SER A 33 8.34 -19.19 6.11
C SER A 33 8.37 -17.95 7.01
N SER A 34 8.53 -18.17 8.31
CA SER A 34 8.78 -17.13 9.31
C SER A 34 10.26 -16.77 9.46
N LYS A 35 11.17 -17.38 8.69
CA LYS A 35 12.61 -17.08 8.73
C LYS A 35 12.92 -15.77 7.98
N ILE A 36 12.43 -14.65 8.51
CA ILE A 36 12.49 -13.33 7.88
C ILE A 36 13.54 -12.43 8.55
N THR A 37 14.26 -11.64 7.76
CA THR A 37 15.10 -10.55 8.26
C THR A 37 14.68 -9.21 7.68
N LYS A 38 14.74 -8.15 8.50
CA LYS A 38 14.52 -6.76 8.06
C LYS A 38 15.76 -6.24 7.33
N GLN A 39 15.56 -5.65 6.16
CA GLN A 39 16.61 -5.18 5.25
C GLN A 39 16.56 -3.65 5.07
N GLY A 40 16.25 -2.93 6.15
CA GLY A 40 16.01 -1.48 6.11
C GLY A 40 14.70 -1.11 5.43
N CYS A 41 14.54 0.16 5.08
CA CYS A 41 13.32 0.69 4.46
C CYS A 41 13.56 1.11 3.00
N ASP A 42 12.49 1.43 2.29
CA ASP A 42 12.58 2.08 0.99
C ASP A 42 13.20 3.48 1.10
N GLU A 43 13.96 3.89 0.09
CA GLU A 43 14.66 5.18 0.07
C GLU A 43 13.70 6.36 -0.13
N THR A 44 12.61 6.13 -0.85
CA THR A 44 11.61 7.16 -1.19
C THR A 44 10.41 7.13 -0.26
N GLN A 45 10.13 5.97 0.35
CA GLN A 45 9.01 5.74 1.26
C GLN A 45 9.54 5.07 2.54
N PRO A 46 10.12 5.84 3.48
CA PRO A 46 10.81 5.29 4.65
C PRO A 46 9.90 4.45 5.57
N GLU A 47 8.58 4.56 5.44
CA GLU A 47 7.57 3.77 6.15
C GLU A 47 7.45 2.33 5.60
N ARG A 48 7.89 2.11 4.35
CA ARG A 48 7.88 0.82 3.66
C ARG A 48 9.09 0.00 4.08
N GLN A 49 8.83 -1.05 4.83
CA GLN A 49 9.85 -1.98 5.31
C GLN A 49 10.20 -2.99 4.22
N ARG A 50 11.51 -3.20 3.99
CA ARG A 50 12.04 -4.26 3.12
C ARG A 50 12.43 -5.47 3.95
N TYR A 51 12.20 -6.66 3.40
CA TYR A 51 12.46 -7.95 4.03
C TYR A 51 13.22 -8.89 3.11
N LEU A 52 13.90 -9.87 3.71
CA LEU A 52 14.47 -11.03 3.03
C LEU A 52 13.96 -12.30 3.72
N CYS A 53 13.39 -13.21 2.95
CA CYS A 53 13.10 -14.55 3.43
C CYS A 53 14.34 -15.43 3.32
N LYS A 54 14.84 -15.97 4.43
CA LYS A 54 16.01 -16.87 4.43
C LYS A 54 15.71 -18.29 3.93
N SER A 55 14.43 -18.68 3.82
CA SER A 55 14.07 -20.02 3.34
C SER A 55 14.05 -20.12 1.81
N CYS A 56 13.60 -19.07 1.12
CA CYS A 56 13.53 -19.04 -0.35
C CYS A 56 14.43 -17.96 -0.98
N GLU A 57 15.18 -17.21 -0.16
CA GLU A 57 16.09 -16.14 -0.56
C GLU A 57 15.44 -14.97 -1.32
N GLN A 58 14.11 -14.91 -1.35
CA GLN A 58 13.38 -13.83 -2.01
C GLN A 58 13.28 -12.59 -1.13
N ARG A 59 13.43 -11.43 -1.78
CA ARG A 59 13.16 -10.12 -1.19
C ARG A 59 11.69 -9.76 -1.42
N PHE A 60 11.11 -9.11 -0.43
CA PHE A 60 9.75 -8.59 -0.49
C PHE A 60 9.63 -7.39 0.45
N ASP A 61 8.49 -6.70 0.38
CA ASP A 61 8.15 -5.58 1.25
C ASP A 61 6.66 -5.65 1.63
N ASP A 62 6.21 -4.67 2.41
CA ASP A 62 4.83 -4.61 2.90
C ASP A 62 3.78 -4.66 1.79
N LEU A 63 4.11 -4.23 0.56
CA LEU A 63 3.20 -4.12 -0.57
C LEU A 63 3.33 -5.26 -1.60
N THR A 64 4.41 -6.05 -1.57
CA THR A 64 4.58 -7.19 -2.50
C THR A 64 3.34 -8.08 -2.54
N ASP A 65 2.88 -8.51 -3.71
CA ASP A 65 1.67 -9.33 -3.90
C ASP A 65 0.36 -8.70 -3.35
N THR A 66 0.28 -7.37 -3.35
CA THR A 66 -0.97 -6.64 -3.08
C THR A 66 -1.33 -5.75 -4.28
N ILE A 67 -2.57 -5.27 -4.34
CA ILE A 67 -3.01 -4.28 -5.35
C ILE A 67 -2.23 -2.95 -5.29
N PHE A 68 -1.44 -2.73 -4.24
CA PHE A 68 -0.61 -1.53 -4.07
C PHE A 68 0.78 -1.70 -4.69
N ALA A 69 1.16 -2.91 -5.10
CA ALA A 69 2.50 -3.22 -5.60
C ALA A 69 2.78 -2.58 -6.96
N GLY A 70 4.00 -2.06 -7.16
CA GLY A 70 4.47 -1.63 -8.49
C GLY A 70 3.82 -0.36 -9.03
N HIS A 71 3.04 0.36 -8.23
CA HIS A 71 2.41 1.62 -8.61
C HIS A 71 3.18 2.83 -8.09
N HIS A 72 3.15 3.93 -8.84
CA HIS A 72 3.80 5.19 -8.45
C HIS A 72 2.99 6.02 -7.45
N GLN A 73 1.68 5.74 -7.33
CA GLN A 73 0.81 6.47 -6.41
C GLN A 73 1.15 6.07 -4.96
N PRO A 74 1.34 7.04 -4.04
CA PRO A 74 1.59 6.75 -2.63
C PRO A 74 0.48 5.90 -2.00
N LEU A 75 0.83 5.10 -0.99
CA LEU A 75 -0.13 4.21 -0.33
C LEU A 75 -1.34 4.96 0.25
N ARG A 76 -1.14 6.15 0.81
CA ARG A 76 -2.26 6.99 1.31
C ARG A 76 -3.33 7.29 0.25
N VAL A 77 -2.93 7.45 -1.02
CA VAL A 77 -3.85 7.72 -2.14
C VAL A 77 -4.69 6.49 -2.43
N TRP A 78 -4.07 5.30 -2.42
CA TRP A 78 -4.77 4.03 -2.54
C TRP A 78 -5.76 3.79 -1.40
N VAL A 79 -5.34 4.04 -0.15
CA VAL A 79 -6.21 3.89 1.03
C VAL A 79 -7.44 4.78 0.92
N LEU A 80 -7.26 6.05 0.53
CA LEU A 80 -8.39 6.96 0.33
C LEU A 80 -9.26 6.57 -0.87
N CYS A 81 -8.66 6.10 -1.97
CA CYS A 81 -9.39 5.59 -3.13
C CYS A 81 -10.33 4.44 -2.71
N LEU A 82 -9.80 3.45 -1.99
CA LEU A 82 -10.61 2.34 -1.45
C LEU A 82 -11.72 2.81 -0.52
N TYR A 83 -11.42 3.77 0.36
CA TYR A 83 -12.42 4.37 1.24
C TYR A 83 -13.56 5.03 0.44
N PHE A 84 -13.23 5.80 -0.60
CA PHE A 84 -14.22 6.46 -1.46
C PHE A 84 -15.01 5.48 -2.34
N MET A 85 -14.39 4.39 -2.80
CA MET A 85 -15.11 3.29 -3.46
C MET A 85 -16.14 2.67 -2.51
N GLY A 86 -15.79 2.44 -1.23
CA GLY A 86 -16.71 1.94 -0.21
C GLY A 86 -17.87 2.90 0.09
N LEU A 87 -17.66 4.20 -0.12
CA LEU A 87 -18.70 5.23 -0.07
C LEU A 87 -19.48 5.40 -1.39
N ASN A 88 -19.19 4.58 -2.41
CA ASN A 88 -19.81 4.60 -3.74
C ASN A 88 -19.67 5.93 -4.49
N LEU A 89 -18.54 6.63 -4.34
CA LEU A 89 -18.23 7.78 -5.18
C LEU A 89 -17.92 7.33 -6.61
N SER A 90 -18.27 8.17 -7.58
CA SER A 90 -17.87 7.93 -8.98
C SER A 90 -16.36 8.12 -9.18
N ASN A 91 -15.78 7.46 -10.17
CA ASN A 91 -14.36 7.63 -10.52
C ASN A 91 -13.99 9.09 -10.81
N GLN A 92 -14.92 9.90 -11.34
CA GLN A 92 -14.72 11.33 -11.55
C GLN A 92 -14.59 12.10 -10.23
N GLN A 93 -15.44 11.79 -9.24
CA GLN A 93 -15.34 12.40 -7.91
C GLN A 93 -14.07 11.94 -7.19
N ILE A 94 -13.73 10.66 -7.27
CA ILE A 94 -12.48 10.13 -6.70
C ILE A 94 -11.27 10.86 -7.30
N ALA A 95 -11.24 11.02 -8.62
CA ALA A 95 -10.16 11.75 -9.29
C ALA A 95 -10.05 13.20 -8.82
N GLN A 96 -11.18 13.89 -8.65
CA GLN A 96 -11.21 15.27 -8.16
C GLN A 96 -10.74 15.39 -6.71
N GLU A 97 -11.24 14.54 -5.81
CA GLU A 97 -10.89 14.58 -4.38
C GLU A 97 -9.42 14.19 -4.13
N LEU A 98 -8.87 13.30 -4.96
CA LEU A 98 -7.50 12.83 -4.86
C LEU A 98 -6.51 13.56 -5.77
N ASP A 99 -6.95 14.58 -6.50
CA ASP A 99 -6.13 15.30 -7.48
C ASP A 99 -5.40 14.35 -8.45
N LEU A 100 -6.12 13.32 -8.90
CA LEU A 100 -5.64 12.31 -9.83
C LEU A 100 -6.10 12.61 -11.25
N HIS A 101 -5.34 12.15 -12.24
CA HIS A 101 -5.87 12.07 -13.58
C HIS A 101 -7.03 11.06 -13.62
N PRO A 102 -8.15 11.32 -14.32
CA PRO A 102 -9.31 10.42 -14.35
C PRO A 102 -8.98 8.98 -14.79
N ALA A 103 -7.99 8.82 -15.66
CA ALA A 103 -7.50 7.51 -16.07
C ALA A 103 -6.83 6.72 -14.93
N ASP A 104 -6.08 7.41 -14.06
CA ASP A 104 -5.42 6.79 -12.91
C ASP A 104 -6.46 6.30 -11.91
N ALA A 105 -7.45 7.14 -11.59
CA ALA A 105 -8.57 6.75 -10.73
C ALA A 105 -9.34 5.56 -11.32
N HIS A 106 -9.56 5.53 -12.63
CA HIS A 106 -10.18 4.37 -13.29
C HIS A 106 -9.32 3.11 -13.16
N GLN A 107 -8.02 3.19 -13.43
CA GLN A 107 -7.13 2.04 -13.28
C GLN A 107 -7.09 1.52 -11.85
N MET A 108 -7.05 2.40 -10.85
CA MET A 108 -7.05 2.03 -9.44
C MET A 108 -8.34 1.32 -9.02
N THR A 109 -9.48 1.72 -9.56
CA THR A 109 -10.81 1.18 -9.21
C THR A 109 -11.14 -0.15 -9.92
N CYS A 110 -10.30 -0.59 -10.86
CA CYS A 110 -10.49 -1.83 -11.63
C CYS A 110 -9.50 -2.96 -11.29
N GLN A 111 -8.74 -2.84 -10.19
CA GLN A 111 -7.81 -3.89 -9.72
C GLN A 111 -8.52 -5.11 -9.13
#